data_AF-A0A8J7QFL3-F1
#
_entry.id   AF-A0A8J7QFL3-F1
#
_cell.length_a   1.000
_cell.length_b   1.000
_cell.length_c   1.000
_cell.angle_alpha   90.00
_cell.angle_beta   90.00
_cell.angle_gamma   90.00
#
_symmetry.space_group_name_H-M   'P 1'
#
loop_
_entity.id
_entity.type
_entity.pdbx_description
1 polymer ?
#
loop_
_entity_poly.entity_id
_entity_poly.type
_entity_poly.pdbx_seq_one_letter_code
_entity_poly.pdbx_strand_id
1 'polypeptide(L)'
;ILEAKSVENVEVIASGGIRSGLDVAKSIVLGSCCAGVARPFLEAAIKGPKFLEKTISKFNKELMATMFLVGASNIKELKAKPYILTGIVRDWVFQRELTQSYK
;
A
#
# COMPACT_ATOMS: atom_id res chain seq x y z
N ILE A 1 -9.17 1.03 3.02
CA ILE A 1 -8.10 1.56 3.90
C ILE A 1 -8.57 2.82 4.60
N LEU A 2 -8.82 3.92 3.89
CA LEU A 2 -9.21 5.22 4.46
C LEU A 2 -10.42 5.14 5.41
N GLU A 3 -11.48 4.45 5.01
CA GLU A 3 -12.67 4.24 5.85
C GLU A 3 -12.39 3.36 7.06
N ALA A 4 -11.67 2.24 6.89
CA ALA A 4 -11.28 1.41 8.04
C ALA A 4 -10.37 2.18 9.02
N LYS A 5 -9.58 3.12 8.52
CA LYS A 5 -8.66 3.92 9.33
C LYS A 5 -9.35 5.02 10.15
N SER A 6 -10.59 5.40 9.81
CA SER A 6 -11.36 6.35 10.61
C SER A 6 -11.86 5.75 11.94
N VAL A 7 -11.79 4.42 12.08
CA VAL A 7 -12.05 3.75 13.36
C VAL A 7 -10.80 3.87 14.25
N GLU A 8 -10.98 4.40 15.46
CA GLU A 8 -9.89 4.54 16.42
C GLU A 8 -9.35 3.18 16.89
N ASN A 9 -8.06 3.13 17.20
CA ASN A 9 -7.37 1.98 17.81
C ASN A 9 -7.41 0.65 17.03
N VAL A 10 -7.58 0.71 15.71
CA VAL A 10 -7.52 -0.48 14.84
C VAL A 10 -6.27 -0.48 13.96
N GLU A 11 -5.60 -1.63 13.89
CA GLU A 11 -4.57 -1.89 12.88
C GLU A 11 -5.20 -2.27 11.55
N VAL A 12 -4.80 -1.57 10.49
CA VAL A 12 -5.35 -1.77 9.15
C VAL A 12 -4.33 -2.51 8.29
N ILE A 13 -4.71 -3.69 7.82
CA ILE A 13 -3.96 -4.46 6.83
C ILE A 13 -4.58 -4.21 5.46
N ALA A 14 -3.77 -3.74 4.50
CA ALA A 14 -4.23 -3.61 3.12
C ALA A 14 -4.11 -4.95 2.41
N SER A 15 -5.19 -5.45 1.82
CA SER A 15 -5.15 -6.64 0.99
C SER A 15 -6.13 -6.51 -0.18
N GLY A 16 -6.00 -7.41 -1.16
CA GLY A 16 -6.76 -7.33 -2.41
C GLY A 16 -6.17 -6.30 -3.38
N GLY A 17 -6.06 -6.66 -4.64
CA GLY A 17 -5.62 -5.71 -5.69
C GLY A 17 -4.14 -5.28 -5.66
N ILE A 18 -3.32 -5.60 -4.65
CA ILE A 18 -1.88 -5.27 -4.64
C ILE A 18 -1.14 -6.05 -5.76
N ARG A 19 -0.47 -5.35 -6.68
CA ARG A 19 0.23 -5.96 -7.84
C ARG A 19 1.69 -5.54 -7.98
N SER A 20 2.13 -4.54 -7.21
CA SER A 20 3.47 -3.97 -7.28
C SER A 20 3.93 -3.43 -5.92
N GLY A 21 5.23 -3.15 -5.79
CA GLY A 21 5.77 -2.44 -4.63
C GLY A 21 5.26 -0.99 -4.51
N LEU A 22 4.86 -0.38 -5.62
CA LEU A 22 4.19 0.93 -5.62
C LEU A 22 2.80 0.85 -4.98
N ASP A 23 2.04 -0.22 -5.24
CA ASP A 23 0.74 -0.42 -4.60
C ASP A 23 0.89 -0.64 -3.09
N VAL A 24 1.94 -1.37 -2.67
CA VAL A 24 2.30 -1.50 -1.25
C VAL A 24 2.57 -0.12 -0.64
N ALA A 25 3.41 0.69 -1.28
CA ALA A 25 3.73 2.03 -0.80
C ALA A 25 2.47 2.92 -0.68
N LYS A 26 1.62 2.94 -1.71
CA LYS A 26 0.33 3.64 -1.71
C LYS A 26 -0.55 3.17 -0.54
N SER A 27 -0.62 1.87 -0.28
CA SER A 27 -1.42 1.35 0.82
C SER A 27 -0.95 1.84 2.19
N ILE A 28 0.37 1.90 2.39
CA ILE A 28 1.02 2.33 3.63
C ILE A 28 0.74 3.81 3.88
N VAL A 29 0.95 4.68 2.88
CA VAL A 29 0.69 6.12 3.03
C VAL A 29 -0.79 6.41 3.29
N LEU A 30 -1.70 5.58 2.77
CA LEU A 30 -3.15 5.69 3.04
C LEU A 30 -3.55 5.18 4.44
N GLY A 31 -2.61 4.68 5.24
CA GLY A 31 -2.82 4.39 6.66
C GLY A 31 -2.64 2.93 7.07
N SER A 32 -2.36 1.99 6.16
CA SER A 32 -2.13 0.59 6.54
C SER A 32 -0.82 0.40 7.32
N CYS A 33 -0.71 -0.68 8.09
CA CYS A 33 0.55 -1.10 8.72
C CYS A 33 1.30 -2.13 7.86
N CYS A 34 0.59 -2.90 7.03
CA CYS A 34 1.19 -3.84 6.10
C CYS A 34 0.30 -4.08 4.87
N ALA A 35 0.85 -4.79 3.88
CA ALA A 35 0.16 -5.17 2.65
C ALA A 35 0.23 -6.69 2.42
N GLY A 36 -0.92 -7.31 2.14
CA GLY A 36 -1.05 -8.73 1.82
C GLY A 36 -1.18 -8.97 0.31
N VAL A 37 -0.43 -9.95 -0.20
CA VAL A 37 -0.38 -10.32 -1.62
C VAL A 37 -0.64 -11.83 -1.76
N ALA A 38 -1.69 -12.20 -2.49
CA ALA A 38 -2.04 -13.60 -2.74
C ALA A 38 -1.82 -14.00 -4.20
N ARG A 39 -2.71 -13.57 -5.11
CA ARG A 39 -2.72 -14.03 -6.52
C ARG A 39 -1.36 -13.93 -7.23
N PRO A 40 -0.62 -12.79 -7.21
CA PRO A 40 0.67 -12.71 -7.89
C PRO A 40 1.72 -13.70 -7.37
N PHE A 41 1.73 -13.95 -6.05
CA PHE A 41 2.65 -14.90 -5.44
C PHE A 41 2.24 -16.34 -5.71
N LEU A 42 0.94 -16.66 -5.68
CA LEU A 42 0.44 -17.98 -6.05
C LEU A 42 0.77 -18.31 -7.52
N GLU A 43 0.50 -17.39 -8.46
CA GLU A 43 0.81 -17.56 -9.88
C GLU A 43 2.32 -17.78 -10.11
N ALA A 44 3.17 -17.09 -9.35
CA ALA A 44 4.63 -17.29 -9.41
C ALA A 44 5.06 -18.61 -8.77
N ALA A 45 4.46 -19.00 -7.64
CA ALA A 45 4.77 -20.25 -6.93
C ALA A 45 4.44 -21.48 -7.77
N ILE A 46 3.35 -21.47 -8.54
CA ILE A 46 2.99 -22.54 -9.49
C ILE A 46 4.09 -22.77 -10.53
N LYS A 47 4.81 -21.71 -10.93
CA LYS A 47 5.94 -21.79 -11.88
C LYS A 47 7.23 -22.27 -11.22
N GLY A 48 7.27 -22.34 -9.89
CA GLY A 48 8.38 -22.84 -9.10
C GLY A 48 9.01 -21.77 -8.17
N PRO A 49 9.82 -22.22 -7.18
CA PRO A 49 10.33 -21.36 -6.11
C PRO A 49 11.18 -20.19 -6.63
N LYS A 50 11.99 -20.40 -7.68
CA LYS A 50 12.80 -19.33 -8.30
C LYS A 50 11.93 -18.19 -8.85
N PHE A 51 10.76 -18.50 -9.40
CA PHE A 51 9.83 -17.48 -9.91
C PHE A 51 9.15 -16.71 -8.78
N LEU A 52 8.81 -17.41 -7.69
CA LEU A 52 8.29 -16.79 -6.49
C LEU A 52 9.31 -15.82 -5.87
N GLU A 53 10.54 -16.27 -5.66
CA GLU A 53 11.64 -15.43 -5.15
C GLU A 53 11.87 -14.20 -6.02
N LYS A 54 11.91 -14.38 -7.35
CA LYS A 54 12.05 -13.26 -8.29
C LYS A 54 10.90 -12.27 -8.18
N THR A 55 9.67 -12.76 -8.02
CA THR A 55 8.48 -11.92 -7.86
C THR A 55 8.50 -11.14 -6.56
N ILE A 56 8.83 -11.79 -5.43
CA ILE A 56 8.98 -11.13 -4.13
C ILE A 56 10.10 -10.07 -4.18
N SER A 57 11.25 -10.42 -4.76
CA SER A 57 12.37 -9.47 -4.95
C SER A 57 11.98 -8.26 -5.80
N LYS A 58 11.15 -8.46 -6.84
CA LYS A 58 10.61 -7.36 -7.66
C LYS A 58 9.76 -6.41 -6.81
N PHE A 59 8.81 -6.93 -6.02
CA PHE A 59 7.98 -6.12 -5.13
C PHE A 59 8.83 -5.30 -4.16
N ASN A 60 9.83 -5.93 -3.53
CA ASN A 60 10.74 -5.24 -2.61
C ASN A 60 11.53 -4.12 -3.30
N LYS A 61 12.07 -4.37 -4.50
CA LYS A 61 12.79 -3.36 -5.28
C LYS A 61 11.90 -2.18 -5.67
N GLU A 62 10.67 -2.44 -6.09
CA GLU A 62 9.69 -1.39 -6.43
C GLU A 62 9.30 -0.56 -5.22
N LEU A 63 9.12 -1.19 -4.04
CA LEU A 63 8.85 -0.49 -2.79
C LEU A 63 10.04 0.40 -2.40
N MET A 64 11.27 -0.14 -2.43
CA MET A 64 12.48 0.63 -2.15
C MET A 64 12.67 1.80 -3.13
N ALA A 65 12.43 1.58 -4.43
CA ALA A 65 12.49 2.62 -5.44
C ALA A 65 11.45 3.72 -5.18
N THR A 66 10.22 3.35 -4.83
CA THR A 66 9.16 4.30 -4.48
C THR A 66 9.55 5.11 -3.25
N MET A 67 10.05 4.45 -2.20
CA MET A 67 10.55 5.08 -0.98
C MET A 67 11.69 6.07 -1.26
N PHE A 68 12.65 5.68 -2.09
CA PHE A 68 13.73 6.56 -2.54
C PHE A 68 13.21 7.81 -3.24
N LEU A 69 12.28 7.66 -4.18
CA LEU A 69 11.71 8.78 -4.96
C LEU A 69 10.93 9.79 -4.10
N VAL A 70 10.33 9.34 -2.99
CA VAL A 70 9.61 10.23 -2.05
C VAL A 70 10.47 10.63 -0.84
N GLY A 71 11.75 10.26 -0.82
CA GLY A 71 12.70 10.56 0.25
C GLY A 71 12.30 9.93 1.59
N ALA A 72 11.79 8.70 1.61
CA ALA A 72 11.49 7.93 2.82
C ALA A 72 12.57 6.86 3.05
N SER A 73 13.24 6.90 4.20
CA SER A 73 14.32 5.96 4.54
C SER A 73 13.80 4.67 5.19
N ASN A 74 12.56 4.69 5.69
CA ASN A 74 11.91 3.57 6.35
C ASN A 74 10.37 3.65 6.22
N ILE A 75 9.67 2.60 6.65
CA ILE A 75 8.21 2.50 6.54
C ILE A 75 7.48 3.57 7.36
N LYS A 76 8.04 3.98 8.51
CA LYS A 76 7.46 5.04 9.35
C LYS A 76 7.51 6.38 8.63
N GLU A 77 8.64 6.72 8.02
CA GLU A 77 8.79 7.91 7.18
C GLU A 77 7.90 7.85 5.94
N LEU A 78 7.80 6.68 5.29
CA LEU A 78 6.92 6.49 4.14
C LEU A 78 5.48 6.80 4.52
N LYS A 79 5.00 6.24 5.63
CA LYS A 79 3.63 6.44 6.12
C LYS A 79 3.28 7.91 6.38
N ALA A 80 4.27 8.74 6.70
CA ALA A 80 4.10 10.17 6.93
C ALA A 80 4.26 11.03 5.65
N LYS A 81 4.49 10.43 4.48
CA LYS A 81 4.63 11.19 3.23
C LYS A 81 3.28 11.75 2.76
N PRO A 82 3.24 13.00 2.28
CA PRO A 82 2.04 13.57 1.72
C PRO A 82 1.62 12.80 0.47
N TYR A 83 0.31 12.70 0.25
CA TYR A 83 -0.28 12.10 -0.94
C TYR A 83 -1.46 12.93 -1.43
N ILE A 84 -1.83 12.76 -2.70
CA ILE A 84 -2.97 13.43 -3.32
C ILE A 84 -3.99 12.36 -3.72
N LEU A 85 -5.25 12.55 -3.30
CA LEU A 85 -6.37 11.75 -3.80
C LEU A 85 -7.10 12.49 -4.91
N THR A 86 -7.45 11.75 -5.97
CA THR A 86 -8.18 12.27 -7.13
C THR A 86 -9.29 11.30 -7.55
N GLY A 87 -10.19 11.78 -8.40
CA GLY A 87 -11.27 10.98 -9.00
C GLY A 87 -12.20 10.34 -7.99
N ILE A 88 -12.66 9.12 -8.32
CA ILE A 88 -13.70 8.39 -7.57
C ILE A 88 -13.34 8.22 -6.09
N VAL A 89 -12.07 7.97 -5.76
CA VAL A 89 -11.65 7.76 -4.36
C VAL A 89 -11.76 9.05 -3.55
N ARG A 90 -11.38 10.19 -4.16
CA ARG A 90 -11.57 11.50 -3.53
C ARG A 90 -13.04 11.74 -3.27
N ASP A 91 -13.89 11.58 -4.29
CA ASP A 91 -15.32 11.85 -4.21
C ASP A 91 -16.01 10.94 -3.18
N TRP A 92 -15.63 9.66 -3.13
CA TRP A 92 -16.08 8.71 -2.10
C TRP A 92 -15.76 9.22 -0.69
N VAL A 93 -14.54 9.66 -0.44
CA VAL A 93 -14.15 10.15 0.87
C VAL A 93 -14.94 11.39 1.28
N PHE A 94 -15.17 12.33 0.36
CA PHE A 94 -15.98 13.51 0.65
C PHE A 94 -17.43 13.13 0.99
N GLN A 95 -18.02 12.21 0.23
CA GLN A 95 -19.39 11.71 0.49
C GLN A 95 -19.51 10.96 1.82
N ARG A 96 -18.42 10.32 2.28
CA ARG A 96 -18.36 9.59 3.56
C ARG A 96 -17.84 10.44 4.72
N GLU A 97 -17.59 11.73 4.50
CA GLU A 97 -17.10 12.68 5.51
C GLU A 97 -15.77 12.25 6.19
N LEU A 98 -14.90 11.49 5.51
CA LEU A 98 -13.65 10.98 6.10
C LEU A 98 -12.50 12.00 6.06
N THR A 99 -12.81 13.31 6.01
CA THR A 99 -11.86 14.40 5.75
C THR A 99 -10.85 14.65 6.86
N GLN A 100 -11.06 14.12 8.07
CA GLN A 100 -10.08 14.20 9.16
C GLN A 100 -8.87 13.27 8.95
N SER A 101 -8.97 12.29 8.06
CA SER A 101 -7.90 11.31 7.78
C SER A 101 -6.82 11.82 6.81
N TYR A 102 -6.86 13.09 6.40
CA TYR A 102 -5.95 13.70 5.42
C TYR A 102 -4.85 14.59 6.02
N LYS A 103 -4.87 14.84 7.33
CA LYS A 103 -3.87 15.68 7.99
C LYS A 103 -2.55 14.95 8.17
#